data_AF-A0A139HGV3-F1
#
_entry.id   AF-A0A139HGV3-F1
#
_cell.length_a   1.000
_cell.length_b   1.000
_cell.length_c   1.000
_cell.angle_alpha   90.00
_cell.angle_beta   90.00
_cell.angle_gamma   90.00
#
_symmetry.space_group_name_H-M   'P 1'
#
loop_
_entity.id
_entity.type
_entity.pdbx_description
1 polymer ?
#
loop_
_entity_poly.entity_id
_entity_poly.type
_entity_poly.pdbx_seq_one_letter_code
_entity_poly.pdbx_strand_id
1 'polypeptide(L)'
;MQTVLVVRGAVSRDIESIRSMVSRYELVTYSCLHFTIYSVSDTPSPVPDDDTLYGLWTKPTVKHRHNNWTCARSECQNIQDWPTRIDAAVKNIRQYLESTSEQYEGVGYEYHGIHRAIKAHWSHPNIKYISLAHEQFGIHVCDWFEDPFFDRWHEICELLAEVQGFVDEGLHGSAIVFATNRINKCRGIIGRIEREMQKLMLGVKKLKECEKNHWEWAQSVQKPASARKKEGSMRPMVMFAKIVFEKWMKRQAGFLEYFELHDEDKADD
;
A
#
# COMPACT_ATOMS: atom_id res chain seq x y z
N MET A 1 33.78 11.40 41.36
CA MET A 1 33.13 10.10 41.10
C MET A 1 31.79 10.37 40.45
N GLN A 2 31.69 10.16 39.13
CA GLN A 2 30.49 10.39 38.32
C GLN A 2 30.00 9.03 37.83
N THR A 3 28.79 8.65 38.24
CA THR A 3 28.15 7.40 37.83
C THR A 3 27.50 7.61 36.46
N VAL A 4 28.09 7.03 35.42
CA VAL A 4 27.48 6.94 34.08
C VAL A 4 26.57 5.72 34.07
N LEU A 5 25.25 5.95 34.10
CA LEU A 5 24.24 4.91 33.94
C LEU A 5 24.06 4.64 32.44
N VAL A 6 24.75 3.62 31.94
CA VAL A 6 24.56 3.07 30.61
C VAL A 6 23.27 2.24 30.61
N VAL A 7 22.17 2.80 30.11
CA VAL A 7 20.96 2.04 29.80
C VAL A 7 21.18 1.32 28.45
N ARG A 8 21.89 0.20 28.49
CA ARG A 8 21.95 -0.80 27.42
C ARG A 8 21.10 -1.99 27.85
N GLY A 9 19.91 -2.14 27.28
CA GLY A 9 19.13 -3.37 27.47
C GLY A 9 17.63 -3.19 27.33
N ALA A 10 17.14 -3.06 26.09
CA ALA A 10 15.71 -3.30 25.79
C ALA A 10 15.45 -3.53 24.29
N VAL A 11 16.28 -2.99 23.39
CA VAL A 11 15.95 -2.93 21.94
C VAL A 11 16.09 -4.28 21.21
N SER A 12 16.71 -5.30 21.82
CA SER A 12 17.10 -6.52 21.09
C SER A 12 16.11 -7.69 21.13
N ARG A 13 15.15 -7.75 22.06
CA ARG A 13 14.23 -8.91 22.17
C ARG A 13 12.91 -8.73 21.42
N ASP A 14 12.47 -7.50 21.22
CA ASP A 14 11.22 -7.22 20.50
C ASP A 14 11.35 -7.42 18.98
N ILE A 15 12.56 -7.28 18.43
CA ILE A 15 12.82 -7.45 16.98
C ILE A 15 12.76 -8.93 16.57
N GLU A 16 13.14 -9.85 17.46
CA GLU A 16 13.05 -11.29 17.23
C GLU A 16 11.65 -11.85 17.51
N SER A 17 10.92 -11.29 18.48
CA SER A 17 9.52 -11.69 18.72
C SER A 17 8.56 -11.24 17.60
N ILE A 18 8.85 -10.12 16.91
CA ILE A 18 8.05 -9.67 15.75
C ILE A 18 8.37 -10.48 14.48
N ARG A 19 9.55 -11.11 14.40
CA ARG A 19 9.89 -12.03 13.30
C ARG A 19 9.06 -13.32 13.31
N SER A 20 8.43 -13.68 14.43
CA SER A 20 7.76 -14.98 14.59
C SER A 20 6.24 -15.01 14.37
N MET A 21 5.60 -13.91 13.95
CA MET A 21 4.12 -13.89 13.75
C MET A 21 3.63 -13.00 12.60
N VAL A 22 4.39 -12.88 11.51
CA VAL A 22 3.78 -12.42 10.24
C VAL A 22 3.50 -13.66 9.42
N SER A 23 2.25 -14.13 9.46
CA SER A 23 1.78 -15.20 8.58
C SER A 23 2.19 -14.85 7.15
N ARG A 24 3.00 -15.74 6.57
CA ARG A 24 3.48 -15.57 5.20
C ARG A 24 2.46 -16.23 4.31
N TYR A 25 1.95 -15.51 3.32
CA TYR A 25 0.98 -16.07 2.38
C TYR A 25 1.58 -16.24 0.99
N GLU A 26 1.13 -17.24 0.23
CA GLU A 26 1.45 -17.46 -1.17
C GLU A 26 0.17 -17.32 -1.99
N LEU A 27 0.22 -16.48 -3.03
CA LEU A 27 -0.81 -16.38 -4.05
C LEU A 27 -0.57 -17.44 -5.12
N VAL A 28 -1.54 -18.30 -5.35
CA VAL A 28 -1.58 -19.22 -6.49
C VAL A 28 -2.66 -18.77 -7.45
N THR A 29 -2.29 -18.50 -8.70
CA THR A 29 -3.22 -18.10 -9.76
C THR A 29 -3.35 -19.18 -10.81
N TYR A 30 -4.49 -19.24 -11.50
CA TYR A 30 -4.79 -20.25 -12.52
C TYR A 30 -5.11 -19.60 -13.87
N SER A 31 -4.98 -20.34 -14.96
CA SER A 31 -5.32 -19.84 -16.31
C SER A 31 -6.80 -19.49 -16.47
N CYS A 32 -7.68 -20.07 -15.65
CA CYS A 32 -9.10 -19.75 -15.57
C CYS A 32 -9.42 -18.48 -14.75
N LEU A 33 -8.43 -17.65 -14.40
CA LEU A 33 -8.59 -16.43 -13.58
C LEU A 33 -9.14 -16.64 -12.17
N HIS A 34 -9.25 -17.88 -11.69
CA HIS A 34 -9.33 -18.11 -10.26
C HIS A 34 -7.96 -17.94 -9.62
N PHE A 35 -7.97 -17.70 -8.32
CA PHE A 35 -6.78 -17.68 -7.50
C PHE A 35 -7.09 -18.22 -6.11
N THR A 36 -6.04 -18.50 -5.37
CA THR A 36 -6.13 -19.05 -4.03
C THR A 36 -4.93 -18.58 -3.23
N ILE A 37 -5.15 -18.31 -1.95
CA ILE A 37 -4.13 -17.87 -1.01
C ILE A 37 -3.89 -19.02 -0.03
N TYR A 38 -2.63 -19.33 0.17
CA TYR A 38 -2.18 -20.35 1.10
C TYR A 38 -1.23 -19.75 2.11
N SER A 39 -1.30 -20.22 3.35
CA SER A 39 -0.29 -20.01 4.37
C SER A 39 0.97 -20.77 3.98
N VAL A 40 2.09 -20.07 4.06
CA VAL A 40 3.42 -20.61 3.86
C VAL A 40 3.86 -21.22 5.19
N SER A 41 3.62 -22.50 5.35
CA SER A 41 4.20 -23.34 6.40
C SER A 41 5.31 -24.23 5.84
N ASP A 42 6.18 -24.74 6.72
CA ASP A 42 7.21 -25.72 6.33
C ASP A 42 6.62 -27.01 5.74
N THR A 43 5.36 -27.30 6.08
CA THR A 43 4.51 -28.30 5.45
C THR A 43 3.51 -27.63 4.51
N PRO A 44 3.42 -27.98 3.21
CA PRO A 44 2.40 -27.43 2.33
C PRO A 44 1.00 -27.75 2.88
N SER A 45 0.20 -26.72 3.18
CA SER A 45 -1.21 -26.93 3.54
C SER A 45 -2.00 -27.26 2.27
N PRO A 46 -2.75 -28.38 2.24
CA PRO A 46 -3.66 -28.67 1.13
C PRO A 46 -4.92 -27.80 1.19
N VAL A 47 -5.17 -27.12 2.31
CA VAL A 47 -6.38 -26.32 2.55
C VAL A 47 -6.10 -24.85 2.21
N PRO A 48 -6.86 -24.26 1.28
CA PRO A 48 -6.86 -22.82 1.03
C PRO A 48 -7.15 -21.99 2.27
N ASP A 49 -6.41 -20.91 2.47
CA ASP A 49 -6.73 -19.90 3.48
C ASP A 49 -7.75 -18.88 2.98
N ASP A 50 -7.77 -18.61 1.68
CA ASP A 50 -8.70 -17.70 1.03
C ASP A 50 -8.71 -17.90 -0.48
N ASP A 51 -9.77 -17.47 -1.13
CA ASP A 51 -9.92 -17.41 -2.59
C ASP A 51 -10.70 -16.17 -3.04
N THR A 52 -10.92 -15.24 -2.12
CA THR A 52 -11.63 -13.98 -2.35
C THR A 52 -10.66 -12.83 -2.59
N LEU A 53 -11.15 -11.77 -3.25
CA LEU A 53 -10.36 -10.55 -3.45
C LEU A 53 -10.08 -9.86 -2.13
N TYR A 54 -11.06 -9.85 -1.21
CA TYR A 54 -10.85 -9.39 0.15
C TYR A 54 -9.70 -10.14 0.84
N GLY A 55 -9.59 -11.45 0.62
CA GLY A 55 -8.45 -12.24 1.06
C GLY A 55 -7.13 -11.74 0.48
N LEU A 56 -7.09 -11.44 -0.83
CA LEU A 56 -5.90 -10.90 -1.49
C LEU A 56 -5.47 -9.55 -0.92
N TRP A 57 -6.43 -8.73 -0.50
CA TRP A 57 -6.20 -7.43 0.10
C TRP A 57 -5.75 -7.54 1.55
N THR A 58 -6.35 -8.44 2.33
CA THR A 58 -6.08 -8.56 3.77
C THR A 58 -4.93 -9.50 4.12
N LYS A 59 -4.51 -10.38 3.20
CA LYS A 59 -3.46 -11.39 3.40
C LYS A 59 -2.28 -11.13 2.46
N PRO A 60 -1.36 -10.22 2.80
CA PRO A 60 -0.24 -9.84 1.93
C PRO A 60 0.64 -11.04 1.58
N THR A 61 0.83 -11.27 0.28
CA THR A 61 1.45 -12.51 -0.23
C THR A 61 2.94 -12.34 -0.51
N VAL A 62 3.80 -13.11 0.14
CA VAL A 62 5.26 -13.05 -0.04
C VAL A 62 5.74 -13.78 -1.28
N LYS A 63 4.91 -14.67 -1.84
CA LYS A 63 5.18 -15.44 -3.05
C LYS A 63 3.96 -15.41 -3.97
N HIS A 64 4.23 -15.46 -5.27
CA HIS A 64 3.22 -15.62 -6.30
C HIS A 64 3.64 -16.74 -7.24
N ARG A 65 2.75 -17.71 -7.45
CA ARG A 65 2.90 -18.80 -8.40
C ARG A 65 1.75 -18.76 -9.38
N HIS A 66 2.08 -18.85 -10.66
CA HIS A 66 1.09 -19.00 -11.72
C HIS A 66 1.07 -20.46 -12.21
N ASN A 67 -0.13 -21.04 -12.25
CA ASN A 67 -0.38 -22.34 -12.81
C ASN A 67 -1.06 -22.19 -14.18
N ASN A 68 -0.49 -22.80 -15.20
CA ASN A 68 -1.02 -22.75 -16.56
C ASN A 68 -2.28 -23.62 -16.77
N TRP A 69 -2.63 -24.48 -15.80
CA TRP A 69 -3.84 -25.28 -15.84
C TRP A 69 -5.05 -24.54 -15.23
N THR A 70 -6.24 -24.93 -15.65
CA THR A 70 -7.48 -24.48 -15.04
C THR A 70 -7.62 -25.05 -13.62
N CYS A 71 -8.32 -24.35 -12.75
CA CYS A 71 -8.62 -24.89 -11.42
C CYS A 71 -9.64 -26.03 -11.54
N ALA A 72 -9.72 -26.90 -10.52
CA ALA A 72 -10.60 -28.08 -10.52
C ALA A 72 -12.10 -27.78 -10.34
N ARG A 73 -12.51 -26.51 -10.36
CA ARG A 73 -13.93 -26.13 -10.19
C ARG A 73 -14.73 -26.41 -11.46
N SER A 74 -15.99 -26.82 -11.29
CA SER A 74 -16.89 -27.23 -12.37
C SER A 74 -17.04 -26.16 -13.45
N GLU A 75 -17.18 -24.89 -13.05
CA GLU A 75 -17.33 -23.74 -13.93
C GLU A 75 -16.07 -23.40 -14.75
N CYS A 76 -14.95 -24.07 -14.48
CA CYS A 76 -13.69 -23.88 -15.19
C CYS A 76 -13.34 -24.99 -16.18
N GLN A 77 -14.16 -26.04 -16.28
CA GLN A 77 -13.92 -27.15 -17.19
C GLN A 77 -14.20 -26.80 -18.66
N ASN A 78 -15.13 -25.87 -18.92
CA ASN A 78 -15.44 -25.40 -20.26
C ASN A 78 -15.88 -23.93 -20.25
N ILE A 79 -14.92 -23.00 -20.26
CA ILE A 79 -15.18 -21.56 -20.19
C ILE A 79 -15.59 -21.06 -21.57
N GLN A 80 -16.87 -20.71 -21.71
CA GLN A 80 -17.43 -20.21 -22.96
C GLN A 80 -17.41 -18.68 -23.03
N ASP A 81 -17.61 -18.00 -21.90
CA ASP A 81 -17.70 -16.54 -21.82
C ASP A 81 -16.44 -15.92 -21.19
N TRP A 82 -15.38 -15.87 -21.99
CA TRP A 82 -14.13 -15.21 -21.62
C TRP A 82 -14.23 -13.69 -21.47
N PRO A 83 -14.97 -12.95 -22.34
CA PRO A 83 -15.12 -11.51 -22.21
C PRO A 83 -15.64 -11.09 -20.83
N THR A 84 -16.78 -11.64 -20.39
CA THR A 84 -17.35 -11.31 -19.08
C THR A 84 -16.41 -11.65 -17.93
N ARG A 85 -15.65 -12.74 -18.05
CA ARG A 85 -14.73 -13.18 -17.00
C ARG A 85 -13.50 -12.28 -16.90
N ILE A 86 -12.96 -11.86 -18.04
CA ILE A 86 -11.85 -10.91 -18.11
C ILE A 86 -12.30 -9.55 -17.59
N ASP A 87 -13.45 -9.05 -18.04
CA ASP A 87 -14.02 -7.78 -17.59
C ASP A 87 -14.22 -7.76 -16.06
N ALA A 88 -14.87 -8.79 -15.51
CA ALA A 88 -15.04 -8.92 -14.06
C ALA A 88 -13.69 -8.93 -13.33
N ALA A 89 -12.67 -9.60 -13.86
CA ALA A 89 -11.35 -9.64 -13.23
C ALA A 89 -10.62 -8.28 -13.30
N VAL A 90 -10.75 -7.54 -14.41
CA VAL A 90 -10.20 -6.20 -14.58
C VAL A 90 -10.89 -5.22 -13.63
N LYS A 91 -12.22 -5.22 -13.59
CA LYS A 91 -13.01 -4.37 -12.67
C LYS A 91 -12.60 -4.58 -11.21
N ASN A 92 -12.41 -5.83 -10.81
CA ASN A 92 -11.95 -6.17 -9.47
C ASN A 92 -10.56 -5.65 -9.14
N ILE A 93 -9.65 -5.58 -10.12
CA ILE A 93 -8.33 -4.99 -9.94
C ILE A 93 -8.45 -3.47 -9.80
N ARG A 94 -9.29 -2.81 -10.61
CA ARG A 94 -9.51 -1.35 -10.54
C ARG A 94 -10.08 -0.92 -9.19
N GLN A 95 -11.15 -1.58 -8.76
CA GLN A 95 -11.77 -1.37 -7.44
C GLN A 95 -10.77 -1.55 -6.28
N TYR A 96 -9.83 -2.48 -6.42
CA TYR A 96 -8.75 -2.62 -5.46
C TYR A 96 -7.83 -1.40 -5.44
N LEU A 97 -7.34 -0.95 -6.60
CA LEU A 97 -6.43 0.19 -6.68
C LEU A 97 -7.08 1.47 -6.13
N GLU A 98 -8.36 1.68 -6.43
CA GLU A 98 -9.19 2.76 -5.85
C GLU A 98 -9.23 2.65 -4.33
N SER A 99 -9.67 1.50 -3.78
CA SER A 99 -9.78 1.31 -2.33
C SER A 99 -8.44 1.47 -1.61
N THR A 100 -7.36 0.95 -2.18
CA THR A 100 -6.02 1.10 -1.59
C THR A 100 -5.51 2.54 -1.70
N SER A 101 -5.91 3.28 -2.75
CA SER A 101 -5.64 4.73 -2.86
C SER A 101 -6.31 5.51 -1.74
N GLU A 102 -7.59 5.26 -1.47
CA GLU A 102 -8.31 5.87 -0.34
C GLU A 102 -7.65 5.54 1.00
N GLN A 103 -7.18 4.30 1.18
CA GLN A 103 -6.43 3.91 2.38
C GLN A 103 -5.12 4.69 2.50
N TYR A 104 -4.39 4.87 1.41
CA TYR A 104 -3.17 5.68 1.39
C TYR A 104 -3.46 7.14 1.76
N GLU A 105 -4.54 7.72 1.25
CA GLU A 105 -5.00 9.05 1.63
C GLU A 105 -5.29 9.13 3.15
N GLY A 106 -6.09 8.19 3.67
CA GLY A 106 -6.43 8.12 5.08
C GLY A 106 -5.20 8.04 5.99
N VAL A 107 -4.25 7.16 5.66
CA VAL A 107 -2.99 7.01 6.40
C VAL A 107 -2.16 8.30 6.37
N GLY A 108 -2.13 8.99 5.23
CA GLY A 108 -1.45 10.28 5.11
C GLY A 108 -2.10 11.37 5.97
N TYR A 109 -3.43 11.50 5.96
CA TYR A 109 -4.13 12.43 6.86
C TYR A 109 -3.83 12.14 8.32
N GLU A 110 -3.86 10.87 8.71
CA GLU A 110 -3.51 10.47 10.07
C GLU A 110 -2.09 10.91 10.43
N TYR A 111 -1.11 10.68 9.55
CA TYR A 111 0.27 11.11 9.74
C TYR A 111 0.39 12.64 9.87
N HIS A 112 -0.31 13.40 9.02
CA HIS A 112 -0.27 14.85 9.06
C HIS A 112 -0.92 15.41 10.32
N GLY A 113 -1.93 14.73 10.87
CA GLY A 113 -2.57 15.03 12.15
C GLY A 113 -1.67 14.84 13.38
N ILE A 114 -0.62 14.01 13.29
CA ILE A 114 0.30 13.79 14.41
C ILE A 114 1.08 15.05 14.75
N HIS A 115 1.22 15.32 16.04
CA HIS A 115 1.90 16.48 16.57
C HIS A 115 3.35 16.58 16.08
N ARG A 116 3.73 17.76 15.57
CA ARG A 116 5.04 18.01 14.94
C ARG A 116 6.26 17.63 15.80
N ALA A 117 6.18 17.82 17.12
CA ALA A 117 7.29 17.47 18.02
C ALA A 117 7.50 15.97 18.10
N ILE A 118 6.42 15.18 17.98
CA ILE A 118 6.48 13.72 17.88
C ILE A 118 7.11 13.34 16.54
N LYS A 119 6.65 13.91 15.43
CA LYS A 119 7.27 13.63 14.13
C LYS A 119 8.78 13.96 14.10
N ALA A 120 9.18 15.09 14.68
CA ALA A 120 10.58 15.48 14.73
C ALA A 120 11.43 14.55 15.63
N HIS A 121 10.96 14.22 16.82
CA HIS A 121 11.74 13.43 17.78
C HIS A 121 11.88 11.96 17.38
N TRP A 122 10.92 11.39 16.65
CA TRP A 122 10.95 10.01 16.19
C TRP A 122 11.42 9.84 14.73
N SER A 123 12.02 10.89 14.14
CA SER A 123 12.56 10.87 12.77
C SER A 123 13.87 10.07 12.58
N HIS A 124 14.25 9.26 13.57
CA HIS A 124 15.50 8.51 13.53
C HIS A 124 15.45 7.36 12.49
N PRO A 125 16.47 7.22 11.64
CA PRO A 125 16.48 6.25 10.53
C PRO A 125 16.46 4.79 11.00
N ASN A 126 16.81 4.52 12.26
CA ASN A 126 16.82 3.17 12.82
C ASN A 126 15.42 2.62 13.11
N ILE A 127 14.37 3.46 13.08
CA ILE A 127 12.99 3.01 13.30
C ILE A 127 12.33 2.77 11.94
N LYS A 128 12.68 1.63 11.31
CA LYS A 128 12.39 1.31 9.91
C LYS A 128 11.02 1.76 9.38
N TYR A 129 9.92 1.40 10.05
CA TYR A 129 8.57 1.73 9.57
C TYR A 129 8.20 3.21 9.77
N ILE A 130 8.67 3.83 10.84
CA ILE A 130 8.47 5.27 11.07
C ILE A 130 9.25 6.07 10.03
N SER A 131 10.48 5.66 9.71
CA SER A 131 11.28 6.27 8.65
C SER A 131 10.57 6.23 7.29
N LEU A 132 9.95 5.10 6.93
CA LEU A 132 9.18 4.98 5.69
C LEU A 132 7.98 5.95 5.65
N ALA A 133 7.22 6.05 6.76
CA ALA A 133 6.11 7.00 6.84
C ALA A 133 6.59 8.46 6.76
N HIS A 134 7.72 8.79 7.38
CA HIS A 134 8.32 10.12 7.27
C HIS A 134 8.77 10.43 5.85
N GLU A 135 9.44 9.50 5.20
CA GLU A 135 9.88 9.62 3.82
C GLU A 135 8.67 9.90 2.92
N GLN A 136 7.65 9.05 3.01
CA GLN A 136 6.51 9.14 2.11
C GLN A 136 5.65 10.39 2.32
N PHE A 137 5.28 10.70 3.56
CA PHE A 137 4.33 11.79 3.85
C PHE A 137 4.99 13.09 4.32
N GLY A 138 6.25 13.04 4.75
CA GLY A 138 6.94 14.17 5.37
C GLY A 138 8.09 14.75 4.56
N ILE A 139 8.61 14.03 3.55
CA ILE A 139 9.83 14.40 2.82
C ILE A 139 9.59 14.43 1.32
N HIS A 140 9.00 13.37 0.73
CA HIS A 140 8.75 13.30 -0.70
C HIS A 140 7.72 14.37 -1.13
N VAL A 141 8.12 15.18 -2.12
CA VAL A 141 7.36 16.31 -2.67
C VAL A 141 7.26 16.29 -4.20
N CYS A 142 7.70 15.20 -4.82
CA CYS A 142 7.54 14.94 -6.25
C CYS A 142 6.08 14.66 -6.61
N ASP A 143 5.79 14.72 -7.90
CA ASP A 143 4.49 14.32 -8.43
C ASP A 143 4.34 12.79 -8.38
N TRP A 144 3.10 12.29 -8.38
CA TRP A 144 2.83 10.88 -8.13
C TRP A 144 3.45 9.95 -9.16
N PHE A 145 3.48 10.39 -10.43
CA PHE A 145 4.05 9.64 -11.54
C PHE A 145 5.58 9.48 -11.44
N GLU A 146 6.24 10.34 -10.67
CA GLU A 146 7.69 10.30 -10.46
C GLU A 146 8.08 9.64 -9.14
N ASP A 147 7.10 9.28 -8.31
CA ASP A 147 7.33 8.71 -6.99
C ASP A 147 7.45 7.17 -7.09
N PRO A 148 8.63 6.59 -6.78
CA PRO A 148 8.86 5.14 -6.89
C PRO A 148 7.94 4.28 -6.01
N PHE A 149 7.27 4.89 -5.03
CA PHE A 149 6.22 4.21 -4.28
C PHE A 149 5.09 3.71 -5.18
N PHE A 150 4.73 4.47 -6.22
CA PHE A 150 3.63 4.18 -7.14
C PHE A 150 4.03 3.38 -8.39
N ASP A 151 5.32 3.06 -8.60
CA ASP A 151 5.82 2.23 -9.73
C ASP A 151 4.98 0.98 -9.98
N ARG A 152 4.51 0.33 -8.91
CA ARG A 152 3.72 -0.89 -8.98
C ARG A 152 2.29 -0.65 -9.44
N TRP A 153 1.71 0.49 -9.11
CA TRP A 153 0.41 0.89 -9.66
C TRP A 153 0.55 1.18 -11.15
N HIS A 154 1.60 1.91 -11.55
CA HIS A 154 1.89 2.14 -12.97
C HIS A 154 2.01 0.83 -13.74
N GLU A 155 2.78 -0.14 -13.22
CA GLU A 155 2.92 -1.45 -13.84
C GLU A 155 1.56 -2.17 -13.98
N ILE A 156 0.68 -2.11 -12.96
CA ILE A 156 -0.66 -2.70 -13.08
C ILE A 156 -1.45 -2.00 -14.18
N CYS A 157 -1.41 -0.66 -14.25
CA CYS A 157 -2.18 0.09 -15.22
C CYS A 157 -1.74 -0.19 -16.66
N GLU A 158 -0.42 -0.27 -16.91
CA GLU A 158 0.13 -0.68 -18.21
C GLU A 158 -0.36 -2.08 -18.60
N LEU A 159 -0.31 -3.04 -17.67
CA LEU A 159 -0.79 -4.40 -17.92
C LEU A 159 -2.30 -4.44 -18.20
N LEU A 160 -3.09 -3.58 -17.55
CA LEU A 160 -4.52 -3.47 -17.81
C LEU A 160 -4.82 -2.81 -19.17
N ALA A 161 -4.00 -1.85 -19.60
CA ALA A 161 -4.10 -1.27 -20.94
C ALA A 161 -3.78 -2.32 -22.02
N GLU A 162 -2.75 -3.17 -21.82
CA GLU A 162 -2.49 -4.32 -22.70
C GLU A 162 -3.69 -5.29 -22.75
N VAL A 163 -4.34 -5.56 -21.61
CA VAL A 163 -5.56 -6.39 -21.57
C VAL A 163 -6.68 -5.77 -22.37
N GLN A 164 -6.90 -4.45 -22.26
CA GLN A 164 -7.92 -3.75 -23.04
C GLN A 164 -7.63 -3.86 -24.55
N GLY A 165 -6.37 -3.72 -24.97
CA GLY A 165 -5.99 -3.94 -26.37
C GLY A 165 -6.38 -5.34 -26.89
N PHE A 166 -6.19 -6.39 -26.08
CA PHE A 166 -6.64 -7.75 -26.45
C PHE A 166 -8.16 -7.88 -26.50
N VAL A 167 -8.90 -7.12 -25.69
CA VAL A 167 -10.36 -7.09 -25.71
C VAL A 167 -10.85 -6.42 -26.99
N ASP A 168 -10.28 -5.27 -27.33
CA ASP A 168 -10.67 -4.46 -28.50
C ASP A 168 -10.36 -5.17 -29.82
N GLU A 169 -9.24 -5.90 -29.90
CA GLU A 169 -8.87 -6.72 -31.06
C GLU A 169 -9.66 -8.05 -31.17
N GLY A 170 -10.33 -8.45 -30.08
CA GLY A 170 -11.12 -9.68 -30.01
C GLY A 170 -10.43 -10.83 -29.25
N LEU A 171 -11.14 -11.36 -28.25
CA LEU A 171 -10.63 -12.42 -27.36
C LEU A 171 -10.76 -13.82 -27.96
N HIS A 172 -9.73 -14.25 -28.71
CA HIS A 172 -9.66 -15.60 -29.26
C HIS A 172 -8.29 -16.27 -29.06
N GLY A 173 -8.30 -17.59 -28.82
CA GLY A 173 -7.09 -18.43 -28.80
C GLY A 173 -5.99 -17.88 -27.89
N SER A 174 -4.88 -17.43 -28.49
CA SER A 174 -3.73 -16.88 -27.77
C SER A 174 -4.01 -15.56 -27.05
N ALA A 175 -4.94 -14.73 -27.53
CA ALA A 175 -5.29 -13.46 -26.89
C ALA A 175 -5.83 -13.68 -25.47
N ILE A 176 -6.65 -14.72 -25.27
CA ILE A 176 -7.14 -15.13 -23.96
C ILE A 176 -5.98 -15.52 -23.04
N VAL A 177 -5.02 -16.29 -23.54
CA VAL A 177 -3.85 -16.70 -22.76
C VAL A 177 -3.01 -15.49 -22.36
N PHE A 178 -2.81 -14.53 -23.26
CA PHE A 178 -2.09 -13.29 -22.94
C PHE A 178 -2.85 -12.44 -21.91
N ALA A 179 -4.13 -12.16 -22.14
CA ALA A 179 -4.96 -11.38 -21.21
C ALA A 179 -4.98 -12.00 -19.80
N THR A 180 -5.17 -13.32 -19.71
CA THR A 180 -5.20 -14.01 -18.42
C THR A 180 -3.86 -13.98 -17.68
N ASN A 181 -2.75 -14.11 -18.41
CA ASN A 181 -1.40 -13.96 -17.84
C ASN A 181 -1.16 -12.55 -17.30
N ARG A 182 -1.60 -11.50 -18.02
CA ARG A 182 -1.50 -10.11 -17.56
C ARG A 182 -2.30 -9.86 -16.29
N ILE A 183 -3.57 -10.29 -16.26
CA ILE A 183 -4.42 -10.18 -15.06
C ILE A 183 -3.80 -10.90 -13.86
N ASN A 184 -3.27 -12.11 -14.06
CA ASN A 184 -2.63 -12.86 -12.99
C ASN A 184 -1.32 -12.21 -12.51
N LYS A 185 -0.58 -11.54 -13.41
CA LYS A 185 0.58 -10.72 -13.05
C LYS A 185 0.15 -9.52 -12.20
N CYS A 186 -0.92 -8.81 -12.56
CA CYS A 186 -1.48 -7.72 -11.75
C CYS A 186 -1.77 -8.19 -10.31
N ARG A 187 -2.44 -9.34 -10.14
CA ARG A 187 -2.72 -9.90 -8.80
C ARG A 187 -1.45 -10.22 -8.01
N GLY A 188 -0.39 -10.66 -8.68
CA GLY A 188 0.92 -10.85 -8.06
C GLY A 188 1.55 -9.54 -7.56
N ILE A 189 1.31 -8.42 -8.27
CA ILE A 189 1.78 -7.09 -7.90
C ILE A 189 0.97 -6.52 -6.72
N ILE A 190 -0.35 -6.73 -6.70
CA ILE A 190 -1.26 -6.34 -5.60
C ILE A 190 -0.70 -6.78 -4.23
N GLY A 191 -0.26 -8.03 -4.10
CA GLY A 191 0.29 -8.51 -2.83
C GLY A 191 1.53 -7.74 -2.37
N ARG A 192 2.29 -7.14 -3.29
CA ARG A 192 3.46 -6.28 -2.98
C ARG A 192 3.04 -4.88 -2.56
N ILE A 193 2.05 -4.32 -3.23
CA ILE A 193 1.41 -3.06 -2.85
C ILE A 193 0.92 -3.13 -1.40
N GLU A 194 0.15 -4.17 -1.07
CA GLU A 194 -0.35 -4.39 0.30
C GLU A 194 0.76 -4.40 1.35
N ARG A 195 1.90 -5.03 1.03
CA ARG A 195 3.02 -5.05 1.97
C ARG A 195 3.60 -3.66 2.23
N GLU A 196 3.76 -2.83 1.20
CA GLU A 196 4.27 -1.47 1.40
C GLU A 196 3.25 -0.62 2.15
N MET A 197 1.96 -0.75 1.82
CA MET A 197 0.87 -0.09 2.53
C MET A 197 0.84 -0.44 4.02
N GLN A 198 0.92 -1.73 4.38
CA GLN A 198 0.96 -2.15 5.77
C GLN A 198 2.17 -1.61 6.53
N LYS A 199 3.33 -1.45 5.87
CA LYS A 199 4.51 -0.83 6.51
C LYS A 199 4.25 0.64 6.81
N LEU A 200 3.63 1.39 5.90
CA LEU A 200 3.25 2.78 6.12
C LEU A 200 2.24 2.89 7.26
N MET A 201 1.16 2.11 7.22
CA MET A 201 0.15 2.04 8.28
C MET A 201 0.78 1.75 9.65
N LEU A 202 1.70 0.78 9.72
CA LEU A 202 2.41 0.44 10.95
C LEU A 202 3.31 1.58 11.44
N GLY A 203 3.96 2.29 10.52
CA GLY A 203 4.76 3.47 10.84
C GLY A 203 3.91 4.59 11.46
N VAL A 204 2.79 4.91 10.83
CA VAL A 204 1.84 5.93 11.31
C VAL A 204 1.20 5.52 12.64
N LYS A 205 0.78 4.27 12.78
CA LYS A 205 0.24 3.72 14.03
C LYS A 205 1.24 3.86 15.18
N LYS A 206 2.51 3.48 14.96
CA LYS A 206 3.57 3.63 15.97
C LYS A 206 3.81 5.09 16.36
N LEU A 207 3.78 6.01 15.40
CA LEU A 207 3.89 7.44 15.69
C LEU A 207 2.71 7.94 16.53
N LYS A 208 1.47 7.52 16.23
CA LYS A 208 0.28 7.82 17.06
C LYS A 208 0.39 7.25 18.47
N GLU A 209 0.91 6.04 18.62
CA GLU A 209 1.18 5.45 19.93
C GLU A 209 2.21 6.29 20.71
N CYS A 210 3.29 6.74 20.06
CA CYS A 210 4.26 7.66 20.67
C CYS A 210 3.62 8.98 21.08
N GLU A 211 2.75 9.55 20.23
CA GLU A 211 2.02 10.77 20.55
C GLU A 211 1.16 10.61 21.80
N LYS A 212 0.39 9.52 21.90
CA LYS A 212 -0.42 9.24 23.08
C LYS A 212 0.43 9.12 24.34
N ASN A 213 1.58 8.45 24.26
CA ASN A 213 2.47 8.22 25.40
C ASN A 213 3.26 9.46 25.82
N HIS A 214 3.50 10.39 24.91
CA HIS A 214 4.33 11.57 25.12
C HIS A 214 3.57 12.88 24.89
N TRP A 215 2.25 12.86 25.00
CA TRP A 215 1.38 14.00 24.70
C TRP A 215 1.72 15.24 25.53
N GLU A 216 1.85 15.07 26.85
CA GLU A 216 2.17 16.17 27.79
C GLU A 216 3.52 16.83 27.44
N TRP A 217 4.51 16.01 27.13
CA TRP A 217 5.81 16.49 26.64
C TRP A 217 5.66 17.25 25.32
N ALA A 218 4.96 16.67 24.34
CA ALA A 218 4.77 17.30 23.03
C ALA A 218 4.08 18.66 23.14
N GLN A 219 3.07 18.80 24.00
CA GLN A 219 2.41 20.08 24.30
C GLN A 219 3.36 21.08 24.96
N SER A 220 4.23 20.63 25.87
CA SER A 220 5.19 21.50 26.56
C SER A 220 6.22 22.12 25.61
N VAL A 221 6.66 21.36 24.59
CA VAL A 221 7.64 21.81 23.57
C VAL A 221 7.06 22.89 22.65
N GLN A 222 5.73 23.04 22.57
CA GLN A 222 5.11 24.11 21.77
C GLN A 222 5.19 25.51 22.38
N LYS A 223 5.56 25.67 23.66
CA LYS A 223 5.65 26.98 24.31
C LYS A 223 7.09 27.51 24.26
N PRO A 224 7.47 28.43 23.34
CA PRO A 224 8.54 29.34 23.65
C PRO A 224 8.04 30.25 24.78
N ALA A 225 8.73 30.24 25.93
CA ALA A 225 8.49 31.16 27.04
C ALA A 225 8.60 32.65 26.64
N SER A 226 8.99 32.97 25.40
CA SER A 226 9.14 34.32 24.85
C SER A 226 8.03 34.75 23.88
N ALA A 227 7.05 33.90 23.52
CA ALA A 227 6.06 34.21 22.47
C ALA A 227 4.87 35.08 22.92
N ARG A 228 5.03 35.93 23.94
CA ARG A 228 4.03 36.95 24.30
C ARG A 228 4.24 38.30 23.61
N LYS A 229 5.23 38.43 22.72
CA LYS A 229 5.42 39.64 21.92
C LYS A 229 5.74 39.34 20.46
N LYS A 230 5.01 40.02 19.59
CA LYS A 230 5.05 40.06 18.12
C LYS A 230 4.18 39.04 17.39
N GLU A 231 2.94 39.46 17.17
CA GLU A 231 2.33 39.34 15.84
C GLU A 231 3.36 39.76 14.77
N GLY A 232 3.51 38.97 13.71
CA GLY A 232 4.37 39.30 12.58
C GLY A 232 5.69 38.52 12.48
N SER A 233 5.58 37.22 12.18
CA SER A 233 6.41 36.51 11.17
C SER A 233 5.99 35.04 11.21
N MET A 234 5.52 34.47 10.09
CA MET A 234 5.22 33.04 10.00
C MET A 234 6.44 32.22 10.43
N ARG A 235 6.25 31.27 11.35
CA ARG A 235 7.33 30.38 11.80
C ARG A 235 7.71 29.46 10.63
N PRO A 236 8.98 29.42 10.17
CA PRO A 236 9.39 28.64 8.99
C PRO A 236 8.95 27.17 9.01
N MET A 237 8.94 26.54 10.19
CA MET A 237 8.49 25.15 10.37
C MET A 237 6.99 24.94 10.11
N VAL A 238 6.15 25.93 10.41
CA VAL A 238 4.70 25.86 10.13
C VAL A 238 4.47 26.00 8.63
N MET A 239 5.24 26.87 7.97
CA MET A 239 5.20 27.03 6.52
C MET A 239 5.68 25.77 5.79
N PHE A 240 6.78 25.16 6.25
CA PHE A 240 7.29 23.90 5.68
C PHE A 240 6.28 22.76 5.83
N ALA A 241 5.71 22.55 7.02
CA ALA A 241 4.70 21.51 7.22
C ALA A 241 3.46 21.71 6.34
N LYS A 242 3.06 22.97 6.11
CA LYS A 242 1.97 23.33 5.21
C LYS A 242 2.31 23.01 3.74
N ILE A 243 3.49 23.40 3.28
CA ILE A 243 3.96 23.12 1.91
C ILE A 243 4.03 21.61 1.65
N VAL A 244 4.59 20.84 2.58
CA VAL A 244 4.68 19.38 2.46
C VAL A 244 3.29 18.75 2.39
N PHE A 245 2.35 19.20 3.23
CA PHE A 245 0.97 18.74 3.19
C PHE A 245 0.28 19.09 1.87
N GLU A 246 0.39 20.34 1.40
CA GLU A 246 -0.18 20.76 0.11
C GLU A 246 0.41 20.00 -1.07
N LYS A 247 1.71 19.72 -1.04
CA LYS A 247 2.39 18.90 -2.06
C LYS A 247 1.94 17.45 -2.02
N TRP A 248 1.83 16.84 -0.85
CA TRP A 248 1.27 15.49 -0.72
C TRP A 248 -0.19 15.43 -1.18
N MET A 249 -1.02 16.42 -0.83
CA MET A 249 -2.41 16.50 -1.32
C MET A 249 -2.50 16.56 -2.83
N LYS A 250 -1.65 17.37 -3.49
CA LYS A 250 -1.60 17.43 -4.97
C LYS A 250 -1.16 16.12 -5.59
N ARG A 251 -0.16 15.46 -4.99
CA ARG A 251 0.29 14.13 -5.40
C ARG A 251 -0.87 13.11 -5.31
N GLN A 252 -1.61 13.12 -4.21
CA GLN A 252 -2.76 12.24 -4.05
C GLN A 252 -3.90 12.55 -5.04
N ALA A 253 -4.19 13.83 -5.27
CA ALA A 253 -5.20 14.24 -6.25
C ALA A 253 -4.84 13.75 -7.65
N GLY A 254 -3.58 13.92 -8.09
CA GLY A 254 -3.16 13.42 -9.41
C GLY A 254 -3.21 11.89 -9.53
N PHE A 255 -2.98 11.18 -8.43
CA PHE A 255 -3.14 9.72 -8.39
C PHE A 255 -4.60 9.29 -8.49
N LEU A 256 -5.52 9.98 -7.80
CA LEU A 256 -6.97 9.71 -7.88
C LEU A 256 -7.55 10.07 -9.25
N GLU A 257 -7.19 11.23 -9.79
CA GLU A 257 -7.62 11.71 -11.11
C GLU A 257 -7.27 10.70 -12.21
N TYR A 258 -6.11 10.03 -12.09
CA TYR A 258 -5.72 8.98 -13.04
C TYR A 258 -6.66 7.76 -13.02
N PHE A 259 -7.24 7.39 -11.88
CA PHE A 259 -8.20 6.30 -11.81
C PHE A 259 -9.60 6.73 -12.23
N GLU A 260 -10.02 7.95 -11.84
CA GLU A 260 -11.33 8.50 -12.19
C GLU A 260 -11.47 8.78 -13.70
N LEU A 261 -10.45 9.38 -14.33
CA LEU A 261 -10.47 9.67 -15.78
C LEU A 261 -10.49 8.42 -16.66
N HIS A 262 -10.06 7.26 -16.15
CA HIS A 262 -10.11 5.99 -16.90
C HIS A 262 -11.42 5.22 -16.70
N ASP A 263 -12.34 5.73 -15.89
CA ASP A 263 -13.71 5.22 -15.73
C ASP A 263 -14.74 6.10 -16.47
N GLU A 264 -14.51 7.41 -16.62
CA GLU A 264 -15.41 8.30 -17.38
C GLU A 264 -15.42 8.01 -18.89
N ASP A 265 -14.29 7.61 -19.48
CA ASP A 265 -14.19 7.18 -20.89
C ASP A 265 -14.95 5.86 -21.19
N LYS A 266 -15.64 5.26 -20.19
CA LYS A 266 -16.50 4.07 -20.37
C LYS A 266 -17.99 4.32 -20.09
N ALA A 267 -18.38 5.51 -19.67
CA ALA A 267 -19.78 5.81 -19.34
C ALA A 267 -20.62 6.22 -20.58
N ASP A 268 -19.98 6.50 -21.71
CA ASP A 268 -20.62 7.11 -22.89
C ASP A 268 -20.55 6.30 -24.21
N ASP A 269 -20.28 4.98 -24.16
CA ASP A 269 -20.41 4.06 -25.32
C ASP A 269 -21.44 2.92 -25.11
#